data_AF-A0A9W9ZC54-F1
#
_entry.id   AF-A0A9W9ZC54-F1
#
_cell.length_a   1.000
_cell.length_b   1.000
_cell.length_c   1.000
_cell.angle_alpha   90.00
_cell.angle_beta   90.00
_cell.angle_gamma   90.00
#
_symmetry.space_group_name_H-M   'P 1'
#
loop_
_entity.id
_entity.type
_entity.pdbx_description
1 polymer ?
#
loop_
_entity_poly.entity_id
_entity_poly.type
_entity_poly.pdbx_seq_one_letter_code
_entity_poly.pdbx_strand_id
1 'polypeptide(L)'
;MAVYIVTSCVIVASILFPLLSCAPLEGQEDPDLYRSASELIVDRGYPVEEHNVTTPDGFILTMQRIPHGRNDKSSSKSTKPVVFLQHGLTMDSTNWILNGPSDSLGYILADRGFDVWLGNIRGNKYSQRHERLDPSDDDFWDWR
;
A
#
# COMPACT_ATOMS: atom_id res chain seq x y z
N MET A 1 53.15 22.22 -20.97
CA MET A 1 52.06 22.33 -21.96
C MET A 1 50.95 21.27 -21.83
N ALA A 2 50.95 20.41 -20.80
CA ALA A 2 49.89 19.39 -20.62
C ALA A 2 48.87 19.74 -19.50
N VAL A 3 49.14 20.75 -18.67
CA VAL A 3 48.29 21.08 -17.50
C VAL A 3 47.09 21.96 -17.88
N TYR A 4 47.19 22.76 -18.95
CA TYR A 4 46.13 23.69 -19.36
C TYR A 4 44.97 23.04 -20.12
N ILE A 5 45.18 21.87 -20.73
CA ILE A 5 44.16 21.20 -21.55
C ILE A 5 43.13 20.48 -20.66
N VAL A 6 43.55 19.94 -19.51
CA VAL A 6 42.67 19.20 -18.59
C VAL A 6 41.74 20.13 -17.82
N THR A 7 42.20 21.34 -17.44
CA THR A 7 41.39 22.32 -16.72
C THR A 7 40.30 22.96 -17.58
N SER A 8 40.50 23.05 -18.90
CA SER A 8 39.49 23.64 -19.79
C SER A 8 38.29 22.71 -20.01
N CYS A 9 38.49 21.38 -20.07
CA CYS A 9 37.41 20.40 -20.24
C CYS A 9 36.47 20.30 -19.02
N VAL A 10 36.98 20.49 -17.80
CA VAL A 10 36.17 20.39 -16.57
C VAL A 10 35.25 21.61 -16.41
N ILE A 11 35.71 22.78 -16.83
CA ILE A 11 34.93 24.03 -16.71
C ILE A 11 33.77 24.03 -17.72
N VAL A 12 33.98 23.56 -18.96
CA VAL A 12 32.89 23.50 -19.96
C VAL A 12 31.76 22.55 -19.54
N ALA A 13 32.08 21.47 -18.80
CA ALA A 13 31.07 20.52 -18.30
C ALA A 13 30.23 21.07 -17.13
N SER A 14 30.71 22.09 -16.40
CA SER A 14 30.02 22.64 -15.23
C SER A 14 29.17 23.88 -15.52
N ILE A 15 29.33 24.52 -16.69
CA ILE A 15 28.47 25.63 -17.15
C ILE A 15 27.31 25.17 -18.05
N LEU A 16 27.32 23.91 -18.51
CA LEU A 16 26.22 23.34 -19.29
C LEU A 16 25.23 22.49 -18.46
N PHE A 17 25.49 22.29 -17.16
CA PHE A 17 24.65 21.48 -16.29
C PHE A 17 23.50 22.21 -15.54
N PRO A 18 23.31 23.54 -15.57
CA PRO A 18 22.10 24.13 -14.97
C PRO A 18 20.96 24.34 -15.97
N LEU A 19 21.08 23.92 -17.23
CA LEU A 19 20.01 24.08 -18.23
C LEU A 19 19.08 22.87 -18.36
N LEU A 20 19.28 21.80 -17.57
CA LEU A 20 18.42 20.61 -17.60
C LEU A 20 17.53 20.43 -16.36
N SER A 21 17.46 21.41 -15.45
CA SER A 21 16.60 21.31 -14.26
C SER A 21 15.25 22.03 -14.38
N CYS A 22 14.85 22.41 -15.59
CA CYS A 22 13.45 22.75 -15.87
C CYS A 22 12.95 21.84 -16.99
N ALA A 23 13.15 20.53 -16.85
CA ALA A 23 12.21 19.62 -17.48
C ALA A 23 10.83 19.96 -16.87
N PRO A 24 9.79 20.18 -17.68
CA PRO A 24 8.44 20.21 -17.14
C PRO A 24 8.24 18.94 -16.31
N LEU A 25 7.51 19.02 -15.19
CA LEU A 25 6.94 17.82 -14.58
C LEU A 25 5.94 17.26 -15.59
N GLU A 26 6.46 16.57 -16.59
CA GLU A 26 5.70 15.76 -17.52
C GLU A 26 4.91 14.80 -16.64
N GLY A 27 3.58 14.83 -16.77
CA GLY A 27 2.63 14.23 -15.85
C GLY A 27 2.85 12.73 -15.70
N GLN A 28 3.80 12.35 -14.86
CA GLN A 28 4.03 10.99 -14.47
C GLN A 28 2.96 10.67 -13.43
N GLU A 29 1.92 9.97 -13.87
CA GLU A 29 0.91 9.44 -12.95
C GLU A 29 1.58 8.58 -11.88
N ASP A 30 1.09 8.71 -10.64
CA ASP A 30 1.57 7.89 -9.54
C ASP A 30 1.34 6.40 -9.89
N PRO A 31 2.39 5.56 -9.93
CA PRO A 31 2.24 4.13 -10.26
C PRO A 31 1.34 3.37 -9.27
N ASP A 32 1.13 3.92 -8.07
CA ASP A 32 0.28 3.31 -7.05
C ASP A 32 -1.22 3.64 -7.22
N LEU A 33 -1.58 4.60 -8.08
CA LEU A 33 -2.94 5.14 -8.19
C LEU A 33 -4.03 4.07 -8.42
N TYR A 34 -3.71 3.04 -9.19
CA TYR A 34 -4.67 1.98 -9.56
C TYR A 34 -4.41 0.65 -8.86
N ARG A 35 -3.41 0.58 -7.97
CA ARG A 35 -3.07 -0.65 -7.27
C ARG A 35 -4.09 -0.95 -6.16
N SER A 36 -4.38 -2.23 -5.99
CA SER A 36 -5.09 -2.77 -4.83
C SER A 36 -4.18 -2.78 -3.60
N ALA A 37 -4.78 -2.89 -2.41
CA ALA A 37 -4.05 -3.05 -1.16
C ALA A 37 -3.06 -4.22 -1.23
N SER A 38 -3.47 -5.35 -1.81
CA SER A 38 -2.62 -6.54 -1.93
C SER A 38 -1.45 -6.32 -2.89
N GLU A 39 -1.66 -5.65 -4.01
CA GLU A 39 -0.58 -5.28 -4.94
C GLU A 39 0.41 -4.31 -4.29
N LEU A 40 -0.06 -3.32 -3.53
CA LEU A 40 0.81 -2.43 -2.76
C LEU A 40 1.66 -3.23 -1.76
N ILE A 41 1.04 -4.10 -0.95
CA ILE A 41 1.76 -4.93 0.06
C ILE A 41 2.85 -5.77 -0.60
N VAL A 42 2.54 -6.45 -1.70
CA VAL A 42 3.48 -7.29 -2.46
C VAL A 42 4.61 -6.45 -3.06
N ASP A 43 4.29 -5.31 -3.66
CA ASP A 43 5.27 -4.39 -4.26
C ASP A 43 6.28 -3.84 -3.23
N ARG A 44 5.84 -3.59 -1.99
CA ARG A 44 6.74 -3.21 -0.88
C ARG A 44 7.55 -4.38 -0.29
N GLY A 45 7.34 -5.60 -0.78
CA GLY A 45 8.08 -6.80 -0.42
C GLY A 45 7.52 -7.57 0.78
N TYR A 46 6.27 -7.33 1.17
CA TYR A 46 5.63 -8.00 2.30
C TYR A 46 4.77 -9.18 1.82
N PRO A 47 4.64 -10.25 2.62
CA PRO A 47 3.62 -11.27 2.39
C PRO A 47 2.22 -10.66 2.56
N VAL A 48 1.27 -11.13 1.77
CA VAL A 48 -0.14 -10.77 1.90
C VAL A 48 -1.02 -12.01 1.86
N GLU A 49 -2.04 -12.03 2.69
CA GLU A 49 -3.16 -12.97 2.60
C GLU A 49 -4.47 -12.16 2.47
N GLU A 50 -5.44 -12.69 1.72
CA GLU A 50 -6.79 -12.14 1.65
C GLU A 50 -7.78 -13.12 2.29
N HIS A 51 -8.64 -12.59 3.15
CA HIS A 51 -9.62 -13.37 3.91
C HIS A 51 -11.01 -12.82 3.67
N ASN A 52 -11.94 -13.69 3.28
CA ASN A 52 -13.36 -13.34 3.14
C ASN A 52 -14.10 -13.68 4.45
N VAL A 53 -14.75 -12.68 5.03
CA VAL A 53 -15.55 -12.81 6.25
C VAL A 53 -17.00 -12.51 5.94
N THR A 54 -17.88 -13.49 6.15
CA THR A 54 -19.32 -13.31 5.99
C THR A 54 -19.92 -12.84 7.31
N THR A 55 -20.59 -11.69 7.27
CA THR A 55 -21.36 -11.13 8.39
C THR A 55 -22.69 -11.85 8.58
N PRO A 56 -23.33 -11.82 9.77
CA PRO A 56 -24.60 -12.52 10.01
C PRO A 56 -25.75 -12.13 9.09
N ASP A 57 -25.74 -10.91 8.58
CA ASP A 57 -26.72 -10.37 7.64
C ASP A 57 -26.35 -10.60 6.17
N GLY A 58 -25.21 -11.25 5.89
CA GLY A 58 -24.88 -11.79 4.56
C GLY A 58 -23.90 -10.93 3.74
N PHE A 59 -23.37 -9.82 4.27
CA PHE A 59 -22.28 -9.10 3.61
C PHE A 59 -20.97 -9.88 3.69
N ILE A 60 -20.21 -9.88 2.60
CA ILE A 60 -18.91 -10.54 2.47
C ILE A 60 -17.82 -9.47 2.46
N LEU A 61 -17.06 -9.41 3.55
CA LEU A 61 -15.98 -8.45 3.76
C LEU A 61 -14.66 -9.08 3.34
N THR A 62 -13.87 -8.39 2.52
CA THR A 62 -12.53 -8.86 2.13
C THR A 62 -11.49 -8.14 2.98
N MET A 63 -10.73 -8.85 3.79
CA MET A 63 -9.67 -8.31 4.67
C MET A 63 -8.29 -8.69 4.13
N GLN A 64 -7.36 -7.75 4.15
CA GLN A 64 -5.95 -8.03 3.86
C GLN A 64 -5.19 -8.28 5.18
N ARG A 65 -4.25 -9.21 5.15
CA ARG A 65 -3.40 -9.55 6.30
C ARG A 65 -1.93 -9.56 5.89
N ILE A 66 -1.09 -8.93 6.71
CA ILE A 66 0.36 -8.96 6.61
C ILE A 66 0.88 -9.83 7.76
N PRO A 67 1.13 -11.13 7.55
CA PRO A 67 1.43 -12.08 8.62
C PRO A 67 2.79 -11.85 9.28
N HIS A 68 3.74 -11.21 8.59
CA HIS A 68 5.06 -10.87 9.11
C HIS A 68 5.76 -9.79 8.28
N GLY A 69 6.81 -9.19 8.84
CA GLY A 69 7.66 -8.23 8.14
C GLY A 69 8.45 -8.84 6.99
N ARG A 70 8.86 -8.01 6.02
CA ARG A 70 9.56 -8.40 4.79
C ARG A 70 10.95 -9.01 5.00
N ASN A 71 11.59 -8.69 6.13
CA ASN A 71 12.91 -9.21 6.50
C ASN A 71 12.83 -10.32 7.56
N ASP A 72 11.62 -10.78 7.90
CA ASP A 72 11.44 -11.85 8.87
C ASP A 72 11.92 -13.18 8.27
N LYS A 73 13.14 -13.58 8.64
CA LYS A 73 13.73 -14.88 8.29
C LYS A 73 13.35 -15.97 9.28
N SER A 74 12.63 -15.63 10.35
CA SER A 74 12.19 -16.62 11.32
C SER A 74 11.09 -17.47 10.68
N SER A 75 11.46 -18.68 10.30
CA SER A 75 10.53 -19.81 10.15
C SER A 75 9.91 -20.25 11.49
N SER A 76 10.16 -19.52 12.59
CA SER A 76 9.55 -19.83 13.87
C SER A 76 8.04 -19.58 13.78
N LYS A 77 7.29 -20.67 13.96
CA LYS A 77 5.84 -20.70 14.19
C LYS A 77 5.45 -20.06 15.54
N SER A 78 6.21 -19.10 16.05
CA SER A 78 5.83 -18.39 17.27
C SER A 78 4.60 -17.54 16.98
N THR A 79 3.59 -17.66 17.83
CA THR A 79 2.36 -16.87 17.72
C THR A 79 2.70 -15.40 17.90
N LYS A 80 2.57 -14.62 16.82
CA LYS A 80 2.79 -13.17 16.84
C LYS A 80 1.56 -12.48 17.47
N PRO A 81 1.76 -11.37 18.22
CA PRO A 81 0.64 -10.56 18.69
C PRO A 81 -0.12 -9.96 17.49
N VAL A 82 -1.44 -10.06 17.53
CA VAL A 82 -2.33 -9.58 16.45
C VAL A 82 -2.67 -8.11 16.66
N VAL A 83 -2.62 -7.33 15.58
CA VAL A 83 -3.13 -5.95 15.53
C VAL A 83 -4.16 -5.84 14.42
N PHE A 84 -5.32 -5.30 14.74
CA PHE A 84 -6.39 -5.01 13.77
C PHE A 84 -6.46 -3.50 13.53
N LEU A 85 -6.32 -3.09 12.27
CA LEU A 85 -6.36 -1.68 11.86
C LEU A 85 -7.65 -1.41 11.08
N GLN A 86 -8.47 -0.50 11.61
CA GLN A 86 -9.77 -0.13 11.03
C GLN A 86 -9.70 1.29 10.47
N HIS A 87 -9.96 1.44 9.17
CA HIS A 87 -9.99 2.74 8.50
C HIS A 87 -11.17 3.62 8.96
N GLY A 88 -11.13 4.91 8.60
CA GLY A 88 -12.16 5.90 8.91
C GLY A 88 -13.33 5.95 7.93
N LEU A 89 -14.13 7.01 8.02
CA LEU A 89 -15.28 7.25 7.13
C LEU A 89 -14.84 7.39 5.67
N THR A 90 -15.58 6.77 4.74
CA THR A 90 -15.34 6.84 3.26
C THR A 90 -13.95 6.40 2.81
N MET A 91 -13.32 5.50 3.56
CA MET A 91 -11.97 4.98 3.26
C MET A 91 -11.95 3.46 3.10
N ASP A 92 -10.76 2.89 2.94
CA ASP A 92 -10.50 1.47 2.87
C ASP A 92 -9.17 1.09 3.54
N SER A 93 -8.81 -0.20 3.50
CA SER A 93 -7.59 -0.75 4.11
C SER A 93 -6.29 -0.08 3.65
N THR A 94 -6.27 0.60 2.51
CA THR A 94 -5.05 1.22 1.97
C THR A 94 -4.51 2.36 2.83
N ASN A 95 -5.32 2.99 3.69
CA ASN A 95 -4.86 4.06 4.58
C ASN A 95 -3.64 3.70 5.42
N TRP A 96 -3.49 2.42 5.77
CA TRP A 96 -2.42 1.95 6.64
C TRP A 96 -1.14 1.57 5.89
N ILE A 97 -1.17 1.57 4.56
CA ILE A 97 -0.14 0.99 3.68
C ILE A 97 0.16 1.82 2.42
N LEU A 98 -0.49 2.97 2.22
CA LEU A 98 -0.37 3.76 0.98
C LEU A 98 1.05 4.30 0.79
N ASN A 99 1.68 4.79 1.86
CA ASN A 99 3.05 5.31 1.83
C ASN A 99 4.11 4.19 1.81
N GLY A 100 5.37 4.59 1.86
CA GLY A 100 6.49 3.65 1.98
C GLY A 100 6.53 2.87 3.30
N PRO A 101 7.32 1.78 3.36
CA PRO A 101 7.49 0.93 4.55
C PRO A 101 7.87 1.65 5.84
N SER A 102 8.57 2.78 5.75
CA SER A 102 8.99 3.61 6.89
C SER A 102 7.89 4.48 7.48
N ASP A 103 6.82 4.74 6.72
CA ASP A 103 5.84 5.81 7.00
C ASP A 103 4.40 5.29 7.10
N SER A 104 4.19 4.02 6.75
CA SER A 104 2.90 3.34 6.79
C SER A 104 2.80 2.45 8.02
N LEU A 105 1.80 2.70 8.88
CA LEU A 105 1.63 2.00 10.15
C LEU A 105 1.55 0.47 9.99
N GLY A 106 0.89 -0.02 8.92
CA GLY A 106 0.78 -1.45 8.67
C GLY A 106 2.15 -2.12 8.48
N TYR A 107 3.03 -1.51 7.70
CA TYR A 107 4.39 -2.01 7.47
C TYR A 107 5.29 -1.87 8.71
N ILE A 108 5.19 -0.73 9.41
CA ILE A 108 5.91 -0.43 10.65
C ILE A 108 5.63 -1.49 11.73
N LEU A 109 4.38 -1.95 11.84
CA LEU A 109 3.95 -2.99 12.78
C LEU A 109 4.42 -4.38 12.34
N ALA A 110 4.26 -4.74 11.06
CA ALA A 110 4.71 -6.02 10.54
C ALA A 110 6.23 -6.22 10.76
N ASP A 111 7.03 -5.19 10.48
CA ASP A 111 8.49 -5.21 10.73
C ASP A 111 8.85 -5.26 12.23
N ARG A 112 7.93 -4.86 13.11
CA ARG A 112 8.07 -4.99 14.58
C ARG A 112 7.58 -6.33 15.12
N GLY A 113 7.23 -7.28 14.24
CA GLY A 113 6.88 -8.64 14.63
C GLY A 113 5.42 -8.84 15.02
N PHE A 114 4.52 -7.93 14.62
CA PHE A 114 3.08 -8.11 14.75
C PHE A 114 2.49 -8.85 13.55
N ASP A 115 1.40 -9.57 13.79
CA ASP A 115 0.50 -10.08 12.75
C ASP A 115 -0.58 -9.03 12.48
N VAL A 116 -0.54 -8.39 11.32
CA VAL A 116 -1.34 -7.19 11.03
C VAL A 116 -2.53 -7.54 10.16
N TRP A 117 -3.73 -7.21 10.63
CA TRP A 117 -4.98 -7.34 9.91
C TRP A 117 -5.52 -5.97 9.52
N LEU A 118 -5.87 -5.81 8.25
CA LEU A 118 -6.43 -4.59 7.68
C LEU A 118 -7.91 -4.80 7.41
N GLY A 119 -8.74 -4.20 8.27
CA GLY A 119 -10.19 -4.31 8.20
C GLY A 119 -10.77 -3.49 7.08
N ASN A 120 -11.84 -3.99 6.47
CA ASN A 120 -12.70 -3.25 5.54
C ASN A 120 -14.15 -3.31 6.03
N ILE A 121 -14.90 -2.24 5.80
CA ILE A 121 -16.32 -2.17 6.11
C ILE A 121 -17.15 -2.46 4.85
N ARG A 122 -18.38 -2.94 5.06
CA ARG A 122 -19.39 -3.10 3.99
C ARG A 122 -19.49 -1.84 3.13
N GLY A 123 -19.61 -2.03 1.82
CA GLY A 123 -19.80 -0.94 0.86
C GLY A 123 -18.54 -0.26 0.35
N ASN A 124 -17.36 -0.46 0.97
CA ASN A 124 -16.11 0.09 0.43
C ASN A 124 -15.56 -0.74 -0.75
N LYS A 125 -14.47 -0.27 -1.39
CA LYS A 125 -13.83 -0.89 -2.57
C LYS A 125 -13.67 -2.40 -2.48
N TYR A 126 -13.39 -2.95 -1.30
CA TYR A 126 -13.09 -4.38 -1.10
C TYR A 126 -14.29 -5.21 -0.63
N SER A 127 -15.39 -4.57 -0.22
CA SER A 127 -16.48 -5.23 0.51
C SER A 127 -17.87 -4.85 -0.02
N GLN A 128 -18.02 -4.83 -1.34
CA GLN A 128 -19.29 -4.65 -2.07
C GLN A 128 -19.87 -5.99 -2.54
N ARG A 129 -19.89 -7.00 -1.66
CA ARG A 129 -20.46 -8.32 -1.97
C ARG A 129 -21.43 -8.75 -0.89
N HIS A 130 -22.48 -9.44 -1.29
CA HIS A 130 -23.48 -10.00 -0.40
C HIS A 130 -23.90 -11.38 -0.92
N GLU A 131 -24.36 -12.27 -0.05
CA GLU A 131 -24.83 -13.61 -0.42
C GLU A 131 -26.04 -13.63 -1.36
N ARG A 132 -26.79 -12.52 -1.47
CA ARG A 132 -28.13 -12.48 -2.07
C ARG A 132 -28.45 -11.17 -2.79
N LEU A 133 -27.92 -10.05 -2.30
CA LEU A 133 -28.21 -8.71 -2.83
C LEU A 133 -27.11 -8.27 -3.80
N ASP A 134 -27.49 -7.53 -4.84
CA ASP A 134 -26.54 -6.91 -5.77
C ASP A 134 -26.26 -5.45 -5.35
N PRO A 135 -25.01 -4.96 -5.41
CA PRO A 135 -24.68 -3.57 -5.09
C PRO A 135 -25.41 -2.51 -5.95
N SER A 136 -26.01 -2.90 -7.07
CA SER A 136 -26.85 -2.02 -7.90
C SER A 136 -28.29 -1.87 -7.38
N ASP A 137 -28.72 -2.71 -6.43
CA ASP A 137 -30.05 -2.64 -5.81
C ASP A 137 -30.03 -1.74 -4.56
N ASP A 138 -31.09 -0.94 -4.36
CA ASP A 138 -31.22 -0.06 -3.18
C ASP A 138 -31.22 -0.86 -1.86
N ASP A 139 -31.76 -2.08 -1.87
CA ASP A 139 -31.82 -2.98 -0.70
C ASP A 139 -30.41 -3.35 -0.19
N PHE A 140 -29.38 -3.32 -1.04
CA PHE A 140 -27.99 -3.55 -0.61
C PHE A 140 -27.50 -2.45 0.34
N TRP A 141 -28.05 -1.23 0.23
CA TRP A 141 -27.62 -0.05 0.97
C TRP A 141 -28.51 0.31 2.17
N ASP A 142 -29.67 -0.35 2.35
CA ASP A 142 -30.55 -0.21 3.52
C ASP A 142 -30.04 -1.06 4.71
N TRP A 143 -28.88 -0.70 5.26
CA TRP A 143 -28.31 -1.40 6.42
C TRP A 143 -29.15 -1.12 7.68
N ARG A 144 -29.48 -2.16 8.46
CA ARG A 144 -30.27 -2.05 9.70
C ARG A 144 -29.54 -2.56 10.92
#